data_AF-A0A5C4R1U4-F1
#
_entry.id   AF-A0A5C4R1U4-F1
#
_cell.length_a   1.000
_cell.length_b   1.000
_cell.length_c   1.000
_cell.angle_alpha   90.00
_cell.angle_beta   90.00
_cell.angle_gamma   90.00
#
_symmetry.space_group_name_H-M   'P 1'
#
loop_
_entity.id
_entity.type
_entity.pdbx_description
1 polymer ?
#
loop_
_entity_poly.entity_id
_entity_poly.type
_entity_poly.pdbx_seq_one_letter_code
_entity_poly.pdbx_strand_id
1 'polypeptide(L)'
;MLETEILNLSRQDQAGALSSWFARKFTEQVKDGLFLPVPALQRVQDHLIGQLQDYRRQAGVGTAVLGMSGGVDSALTAALFKAAGWQVIGLTLPIHQVPEETDRGIDACKALGLEHFHLDLSAEYDAMVSAMARLHPGIATADDDGARTRRGNLRARLRMMTLYDQAHRLGGLVASTDNFSELGAGFWTLHGDVGDLAPVQGLLKSWEIPWLARNSGVPEHTWRAKPTDGLGIGAGDEAQIGATYLEWDIVVFALDQARKDSPDMDMADVQRRLGTDDDPHAQRIVSTVVTRLGRTWFKRVNPINLAHPKADRLALIDRLDERLFRPAILRRQRVDIGFPDDLHLSAGALCKLLERRGCRVVTAESCTGGLLAASIAGVSGSSSALEGSFVTYAPSMKVNALGVSAQLIEERTVYDPQVARQMATGALDAAPGAGLALAITGVGGPDDDQGKPAGYVCIAACLRGDAPVVRECQFAGAPDVVLTKAIGAALQLGISLLDSTAAAGVDAGRSV
;
A
#
# COMPACT_ATOMS: atom_id res chain seq x y z
N MET A 1 23.65 20.25 -2.65
CA MET A 1 22.58 20.93 -3.41
C MET A 1 21.22 20.52 -2.86
N LEU A 2 20.88 19.22 -2.84
CA LEU A 2 19.60 18.71 -2.31
C LEU A 2 19.36 19.08 -0.83
N GLU A 3 20.32 18.78 0.06
CA GLU A 3 20.21 19.11 1.49
C GLU A 3 19.93 20.60 1.74
N THR A 4 20.66 21.49 1.05
CA THR A 4 20.47 22.94 1.14
C THR A 4 19.08 23.37 0.70
N GLU A 5 18.52 22.74 -0.34
CA GLU A 5 17.18 23.05 -0.81
C GLU A 5 16.10 22.56 0.16
N ILE A 6 16.29 21.39 0.77
CA ILE A 6 15.42 20.87 1.83
C ILE A 6 15.44 21.78 3.05
N LEU A 7 16.62 22.23 3.51
CA LEU A 7 16.73 23.16 4.64
C LEU A 7 16.02 24.50 4.35
N ASN A 8 16.11 24.97 3.10
CA ASN A 8 15.42 26.19 2.69
C ASN A 8 13.88 26.03 2.67
N LEU A 9 13.37 24.98 2.02
CA LEU A 9 11.93 24.76 1.83
C LEU A 9 11.23 24.29 3.10
N SER A 10 11.94 23.58 3.98
CA SER A 10 11.46 23.24 5.32
C SER A 10 11.46 24.45 6.26
N ARG A 11 12.13 25.56 5.87
CA ARG A 11 12.39 26.76 6.69
C ARG A 11 13.31 26.49 7.88
N GLN A 12 14.06 25.39 7.87
CA GLN A 12 15.04 25.09 8.91
C GLN A 12 16.06 26.22 9.08
N ASP A 13 16.48 26.88 7.99
CA ASP A 13 17.40 28.02 8.04
C ASP A 13 16.90 29.17 8.92
N GLN A 14 15.58 29.29 9.10
CA GLN A 14 14.96 30.31 9.97
C GLN A 14 14.81 29.82 11.43
N ALA A 15 14.67 28.51 11.63
CA ALA A 15 14.57 27.88 12.95
C ALA A 15 15.93 27.69 13.65
N GLY A 16 17.02 27.72 12.88
CA GLY A 16 18.39 27.54 13.35
C GLY A 16 19.03 26.27 12.81
N ALA A 17 20.33 26.09 13.06
CA ALA A 17 21.05 24.90 12.62
C ALA A 17 20.52 23.63 13.32
N LEU A 18 20.44 22.53 12.57
CA LEU A 18 20.16 21.21 13.15
C LEU A 18 21.23 20.85 14.19
N SER A 19 20.81 20.22 15.28
CA SER A 19 21.74 19.68 16.27
C SER A 19 22.58 18.54 15.69
N SER A 20 23.66 18.13 16.38
CA SER A 20 24.64 17.17 15.84
C SER A 20 24.02 15.82 15.46
N TRP A 21 23.05 15.33 16.24
CA TRP A 21 22.32 14.11 15.93
C TRP A 21 21.43 14.28 14.69
N PHE A 22 20.64 15.36 14.65
CA PHE A 22 19.75 15.65 13.54
C PHE A 22 20.50 15.87 12.23
N ALA A 23 21.58 16.64 12.25
CA ALA A 23 22.40 16.89 11.06
C ALA A 23 22.98 15.59 10.48
N ARG A 24 23.53 14.72 11.34
CA ARG A 24 24.05 13.41 10.93
C ARG A 24 22.95 12.52 10.37
N LYS A 25 21.81 12.38 11.06
CA LYS A 25 20.69 11.56 10.61
C LYS A 25 20.07 12.08 9.31
N PHE A 26 19.94 13.39 9.17
CA PHE A 26 19.46 14.01 7.95
C PHE A 26 20.33 13.65 6.75
N THR A 27 21.66 13.82 6.86
CA THR A 27 22.60 13.44 5.79
C THR A 27 22.56 11.95 5.46
N GLU A 28 22.48 11.07 6.47
CA GLU A 28 22.30 9.62 6.27
C GLU A 28 21.01 9.33 5.49
N GLN A 29 19.88 9.90 5.91
CA GLN A 29 18.57 9.65 5.32
C GLN A 29 18.42 10.23 3.91
N VAL A 30 19.07 11.38 3.62
CA VAL A 30 19.16 11.91 2.26
C VAL A 30 19.95 10.96 1.36
N LYS A 31 21.07 10.41 1.86
CA LYS A 31 21.89 9.43 1.12
C LYS A 31 21.13 8.13 0.87
N ASP A 32 20.32 7.69 1.83
CA ASP A 32 19.51 6.47 1.73
C ASP A 32 18.23 6.66 0.89
N GLY A 33 18.00 7.87 0.36
CA GLY A 33 16.90 8.17 -0.55
C GLY A 33 15.53 8.34 0.12
N LEU A 34 15.50 8.56 1.45
CA LEU A 34 14.25 8.86 2.18
C LEU A 34 13.74 10.27 1.89
N PHE A 35 14.64 11.19 1.53
CA PHE A 35 14.30 12.49 0.96
C PHE A 35 14.53 12.44 -0.56
N LEU A 36 13.45 12.46 -1.33
CA LEU A 36 13.52 12.22 -2.76
C LEU A 36 14.31 13.32 -3.51
N PRO A 37 15.19 12.96 -4.46
CA PRO A 37 15.85 13.95 -5.30
C PRO A 37 14.85 14.58 -6.29
N VAL A 38 15.15 15.78 -6.76
CA VAL A 38 14.28 16.57 -7.67
C VAL A 38 13.70 15.77 -8.86
N PRO A 39 14.48 14.99 -9.63
CA PRO A 39 13.91 14.20 -10.72
C PRO A 39 12.90 13.13 -10.27
N ALA A 40 13.02 12.62 -9.04
CA ALA A 40 12.05 11.69 -8.47
C ALA A 40 10.77 12.41 -8.04
N LEU A 41 10.87 13.64 -7.51
CA LEU A 41 9.69 14.45 -7.17
C LEU A 41 8.83 14.77 -8.39
N GLN A 42 9.44 15.05 -9.55
CA GLN A 42 8.69 15.25 -10.79
C GLN A 42 7.89 13.99 -11.16
N ARG A 43 8.51 12.81 -11.05
CA ARG A 43 7.82 11.53 -11.29
C ARG A 43 6.69 11.29 -10.29
N VAL A 44 6.88 11.67 -9.02
CA VAL A 44 5.81 11.61 -8.01
C VAL A 44 4.65 12.52 -8.41
N GLN A 45 4.92 13.76 -8.83
CA GLN A 45 3.89 14.69 -9.31
C GLN A 45 3.09 14.10 -10.47
N ASP A 46 3.79 13.64 -11.51
CA ASP A 46 3.18 13.09 -12.71
C ASP A 46 2.37 11.83 -12.37
N HIS A 47 2.88 11.01 -11.46
CA HIS A 47 2.18 9.83 -10.96
C HIS A 47 0.88 10.21 -10.25
N LEU A 48 0.92 11.13 -9.27
CA LEU A 48 -0.26 11.58 -8.53
C LEU A 48 -1.33 12.17 -9.46
N ILE A 49 -0.92 12.97 -10.45
CA ILE A 49 -1.82 13.51 -11.48
C ILE A 49 -2.46 12.38 -12.28
N GLY A 50 -1.67 11.39 -12.71
CA GLY A 50 -2.17 10.20 -13.42
C GLY A 50 -3.19 9.41 -12.58
N GLN A 51 -2.90 9.20 -11.29
CA GLN A 51 -3.82 8.52 -10.36
C GLN A 51 -5.14 9.27 -10.20
N LEU A 52 -5.10 10.60 -10.07
CA LEU A 52 -6.29 11.44 -9.99
C LEU A 52 -7.11 11.40 -11.29
N GLN A 53 -6.46 11.36 -12.46
CA GLN A 53 -7.14 11.19 -13.75
C GLN A 53 -7.82 9.83 -13.86
N ASP A 54 -7.14 8.76 -13.42
CA ASP A 54 -7.69 7.41 -13.40
C ASP A 54 -8.88 7.30 -12.44
N TYR A 55 -8.73 7.81 -11.22
CA TYR A 55 -9.80 7.81 -10.23
C TYR A 55 -11.03 8.54 -10.76
N ARG A 56 -10.88 9.73 -11.33
CA ARG A 56 -11.97 10.49 -11.95
C ARG A 56 -12.74 9.69 -12.98
N ARG A 57 -12.03 9.05 -13.92
CA ARG A 57 -12.65 8.26 -14.99
C ARG A 57 -13.38 7.04 -14.46
N GLN A 58 -12.75 6.33 -13.53
CA GLN A 58 -13.24 5.03 -13.04
C GLN A 58 -14.35 5.17 -12.00
N ALA A 59 -14.28 6.19 -11.14
CA ALA A 59 -15.29 6.47 -10.13
C ALA A 59 -16.46 7.32 -10.66
N GLY A 60 -16.30 7.97 -11.82
CA GLY A 60 -17.34 8.84 -12.38
C GLY A 60 -17.55 10.15 -11.62
N VAL A 61 -16.60 10.56 -10.77
CA VAL A 61 -16.64 11.82 -10.01
C VAL A 61 -15.60 12.77 -10.57
N GLY A 62 -16.03 13.96 -11.01
CA GLY A 62 -15.17 14.94 -11.69
C GLY A 62 -15.02 16.29 -10.98
N THR A 63 -15.64 16.46 -9.82
CA THR A 63 -15.66 17.72 -9.07
C THR A 63 -15.02 17.52 -7.70
N ALA A 64 -14.04 18.36 -7.39
CA ALA A 64 -13.37 18.41 -6.09
C ALA A 64 -13.67 19.75 -5.40
N VAL A 65 -14.20 19.68 -4.18
CA VAL A 65 -14.48 20.83 -3.32
C VAL A 65 -13.46 20.85 -2.20
N LEU A 66 -12.84 22.00 -1.91
CA LEU A 66 -11.88 22.09 -0.81
C LEU A 66 -11.82 23.46 -0.15
N GLY A 67 -11.47 23.45 1.13
CA GLY A 67 -11.20 24.65 1.91
C GLY A 67 -9.83 25.24 1.56
N MET A 68 -9.82 26.49 1.13
CA MET A 68 -8.63 27.23 0.74
C MET A 68 -8.17 28.08 1.92
N SER A 69 -7.36 27.48 2.80
CA SER A 69 -6.90 28.08 4.06
C SER A 69 -5.84 29.18 3.89
N GLY A 70 -5.29 29.34 2.68
CA GLY A 70 -4.10 30.15 2.45
C GLY A 70 -2.78 29.42 2.77
N GLY A 71 -2.86 28.16 3.22
CA GLY A 71 -1.69 27.30 3.41
C GLY A 71 -1.21 26.62 2.12
N VAL A 72 -0.03 26.01 2.20
CA VAL A 72 0.60 25.32 1.07
C VAL A 72 -0.13 24.03 0.68
N ASP A 73 -0.71 23.29 1.63
CA ASP A 73 -1.26 21.96 1.38
C ASP A 73 -2.55 22.01 0.56
N SER A 74 -3.46 22.93 0.91
CA SER A 74 -4.70 23.16 0.17
C SER A 74 -4.42 23.70 -1.24
N ALA A 75 -3.44 24.59 -1.38
CA ALA A 75 -3.03 25.11 -2.68
C ALA A 75 -2.40 24.05 -3.59
N LEU A 76 -1.51 23.21 -3.07
CA LEU A 76 -0.96 22.08 -3.83
C LEU A 76 -2.06 21.09 -4.21
N THR A 77 -2.94 20.74 -3.27
CA THR A 77 -4.05 19.82 -3.52
C THR A 77 -4.93 20.34 -4.67
N ALA A 78 -5.35 21.61 -4.62
CA ALA A 78 -6.10 22.23 -5.71
C ALA A 78 -5.36 22.14 -7.05
N ALA A 79 -4.06 22.44 -7.06
CA ALA A 79 -3.25 22.42 -8.28
C ALA A 79 -3.16 21.02 -8.90
N LEU A 80 -2.99 19.96 -8.08
CA LEU A 80 -2.94 18.57 -8.56
C LEU A 80 -4.28 18.13 -9.17
N PHE A 81 -5.40 18.43 -8.49
CA PHE A 81 -6.74 18.15 -9.04
C PHE A 81 -6.98 18.89 -10.35
N LYS A 82 -6.61 20.17 -10.42
CA LYS A 82 -6.75 20.99 -11.62
C LYS A 82 -5.93 20.42 -12.77
N ALA A 83 -4.67 20.03 -12.53
CA ALA A 83 -3.80 19.41 -13.53
C ALA A 83 -4.32 18.03 -14.00
N ALA A 84 -5.02 17.30 -13.12
CA ALA A 84 -5.72 16.07 -13.47
C ALA A 84 -7.06 16.31 -14.22
N GLY A 85 -7.38 17.56 -14.55
CA GLY A 85 -8.55 17.94 -15.34
C GLY A 85 -9.87 17.95 -14.58
N TRP A 86 -9.84 17.96 -13.25
CA TRP A 86 -11.05 18.06 -12.42
C TRP A 86 -11.63 19.47 -12.45
N GLN A 87 -12.95 19.58 -12.24
CA GLN A 87 -13.54 20.84 -11.80
C GLN A 87 -13.19 21.04 -10.33
N VAL A 88 -12.52 22.15 -10.01
CA VAL A 88 -12.03 22.42 -8.66
C VAL A 88 -12.70 23.67 -8.13
N ILE A 89 -13.35 23.53 -6.97
CA ILE A 89 -14.10 24.57 -6.29
C ILE A 89 -13.41 24.90 -4.97
N GLY A 90 -12.79 26.06 -4.89
CA GLY A 90 -12.15 26.56 -3.69
C GLY A 90 -13.12 27.34 -2.81
N LEU A 91 -13.13 27.08 -1.50
CA LEU A 91 -13.91 27.84 -0.53
C LEU A 91 -13.00 28.51 0.50
N THR A 92 -13.09 29.83 0.64
CA THR A 92 -12.48 30.53 1.78
C THR A 92 -13.52 30.70 2.88
N LEU A 93 -13.28 30.02 4.01
CA LEU A 93 -14.22 29.89 5.13
C LEU A 93 -13.66 30.49 6.43
N PRO A 94 -13.52 31.84 6.52
CA PRO A 94 -13.00 32.48 7.72
C PRO A 94 -13.87 32.25 8.96
N ILE A 95 -13.21 32.12 10.10
CA ILE A 95 -13.83 32.14 11.43
C ILE A 95 -12.90 32.93 12.35
N HIS A 96 -13.16 34.22 12.55
CA HIS A 96 -12.32 35.13 13.35
C HIS A 96 -10.82 34.99 13.02
N GLN A 97 -10.50 34.82 11.74
CA GLN A 97 -9.13 34.58 11.28
C GLN A 97 -8.48 35.87 10.80
N VAL A 98 -7.16 35.85 10.73
CA VAL A 98 -6.36 36.97 10.26
C VAL A 98 -6.65 37.21 8.76
N PRO A 99 -7.00 38.43 8.32
CA PRO A 99 -7.39 38.70 6.93
C PRO A 99 -6.36 38.23 5.90
N GLU A 100 -5.07 38.38 6.19
CA GLU A 100 -3.96 38.01 5.32
C GLU A 100 -3.90 36.51 4.99
N GLU A 101 -4.37 35.64 5.88
CA GLU A 101 -4.50 34.20 5.60
C GLU A 101 -5.63 33.94 4.59
N THR A 102 -6.75 34.62 4.76
CA THR A 102 -7.90 34.57 3.85
C THR A 102 -7.52 35.05 2.46
N ASP A 103 -6.86 36.21 2.37
CA ASP A 103 -6.48 36.84 1.12
C ASP A 103 -5.53 35.95 0.32
N ARG A 104 -4.58 35.29 1.00
CA ARG A 104 -3.69 34.30 0.38
C ARG A 104 -4.44 33.08 -0.17
N GLY A 105 -5.51 32.63 0.51
CA GLY A 105 -6.39 31.58 0.00
C GLY A 105 -7.14 32.02 -1.27
N ILE A 106 -7.63 33.26 -1.28
CA ILE A 106 -8.29 33.86 -2.46
C ILE A 106 -7.29 33.98 -3.63
N ASP A 107 -6.08 34.45 -3.37
CA ASP A 107 -5.06 34.64 -4.39
C ASP A 107 -4.55 33.32 -4.97
N ALA A 108 -4.45 32.27 -4.15
CA ALA A 108 -4.19 30.91 -4.65
C ALA A 108 -5.31 30.43 -5.59
N CYS A 109 -6.58 30.70 -5.28
CA CYS A 109 -7.70 30.36 -6.18
C CYS A 109 -7.60 31.09 -7.51
N LYS A 110 -7.30 32.40 -7.49
CA LYS A 110 -7.13 33.21 -8.70
C LYS A 110 -5.95 32.69 -9.55
N ALA A 111 -4.81 32.46 -8.92
CA ALA A 111 -3.59 32.01 -9.60
C ALA A 111 -3.78 30.65 -10.30
N LEU A 112 -4.52 29.73 -9.66
CA LEU A 112 -4.79 28.40 -10.21
C LEU A 112 -6.04 28.35 -11.13
N GLY A 113 -6.75 29.47 -11.30
CA GLY A 113 -7.96 29.55 -12.12
C GLY A 113 -9.08 28.64 -11.60
N LEU A 114 -9.33 28.68 -10.28
CA LEU A 114 -10.38 27.91 -9.62
C LEU A 114 -11.70 28.69 -9.60
N GLU A 115 -12.82 27.98 -9.60
CA GLU A 115 -14.08 28.57 -9.15
C GLU A 115 -13.98 28.79 -7.64
N HIS A 116 -14.35 29.99 -7.17
CA HIS A 116 -14.10 30.41 -5.79
C HIS A 116 -15.37 30.94 -5.13
N PHE A 117 -15.67 30.43 -3.94
CA PHE A 117 -16.70 30.96 -3.06
C PHE A 117 -16.09 31.43 -1.75
N HIS A 118 -16.64 32.51 -1.21
CA HIS A 118 -16.26 33.07 0.08
C HIS A 118 -17.47 33.10 1.00
N LEU A 119 -17.32 32.56 2.21
CA LEU A 119 -18.36 32.57 3.23
C LEU A 119 -17.71 32.70 4.60
N ASP A 120 -17.90 33.86 5.23
CA ASP A 120 -17.50 34.06 6.63
C ASP A 120 -18.46 33.31 7.55
N LEU A 121 -17.91 32.41 8.37
CA LEU A 121 -18.64 31.53 9.28
C LEU A 121 -18.53 31.98 10.74
N SER A 122 -18.04 33.20 10.99
CA SER A 122 -17.78 33.71 12.33
C SER A 122 -19.06 33.81 13.17
N ALA A 123 -20.18 34.27 12.57
CA ALA A 123 -21.45 34.41 13.27
C ALA A 123 -22.05 33.05 13.65
N GLU A 124 -21.99 32.07 12.74
CA GLU A 124 -22.45 30.70 12.94
C GLU A 124 -21.59 30.00 14.02
N TYR A 125 -20.29 30.24 13.99
CA TYR A 125 -19.38 29.75 15.02
C TYR A 125 -19.71 30.31 16.40
N ASP A 126 -19.94 31.63 16.51
CA ASP A 126 -20.28 32.28 17.78
C ASP A 126 -21.61 31.75 18.34
N ALA A 127 -22.61 31.57 17.48
CA ALA A 127 -23.88 30.95 17.84
C ALA A 127 -23.68 29.51 18.35
N MET A 128 -22.84 28.72 17.67
CA MET A 128 -22.52 27.36 18.09
C MET A 128 -21.79 27.31 19.44
N VAL A 129 -20.80 28.18 19.67
CA VAL A 129 -20.11 28.30 20.97
C VAL A 129 -21.09 28.68 22.08
N SER A 130 -21.97 29.64 21.82
CA SER A 130 -23.02 30.06 22.76
C SER A 130 -23.97 28.91 23.11
N ALA A 131 -24.36 28.10 22.12
CA ALA A 131 -25.17 26.91 22.37
C ALA A 131 -24.42 25.88 23.24
N MET A 132 -23.14 25.62 22.96
CA MET A 132 -22.30 24.70 23.75
C MET A 132 -22.05 25.19 25.18
N ALA A 133 -22.04 26.50 25.41
CA ALA A 133 -21.89 27.09 26.74
C ALA A 133 -23.03 26.72 27.69
N ARG A 134 -24.21 26.32 27.17
CA ARG A 134 -25.32 25.79 27.98
C ARG A 134 -25.00 24.45 28.64
N LEU A 135 -24.12 23.65 28.03
CA LEU A 135 -23.62 22.40 28.61
C LEU A 135 -22.44 22.64 29.54
N HIS A 136 -21.55 23.55 29.16
CA HIS A 136 -20.36 23.90 29.93
C HIS A 136 -19.96 25.36 29.69
N PRO A 137 -20.27 26.29 30.62
CA PRO A 137 -20.03 27.72 30.42
C PRO A 137 -18.59 28.09 30.07
N GLY A 138 -17.62 27.33 30.59
CA GLY A 138 -16.19 27.56 30.34
C GLY A 138 -15.77 27.43 28.87
N ILE A 139 -16.56 26.85 27.96
CA ILE A 139 -16.19 26.84 26.53
C ILE A 139 -16.16 28.25 25.92
N ALA A 140 -16.98 29.17 26.44
CA ALA A 140 -17.05 30.55 25.98
C ALA A 140 -16.00 31.44 26.67
N THR A 141 -15.64 31.15 27.92
CA THR A 141 -14.88 32.09 28.76
C THR A 141 -13.50 31.60 29.20
N ALA A 142 -13.26 30.28 29.26
CA ALA A 142 -11.98 29.76 29.72
C ALA A 142 -10.92 29.83 28.62
N ASP A 143 -9.67 30.08 29.01
CA ASP A 143 -8.53 30.23 28.10
C ASP A 143 -7.41 29.21 28.34
N ASP A 144 -7.76 28.05 28.89
CA ASP A 144 -6.86 26.89 28.98
C ASP A 144 -6.77 26.14 27.65
N ASP A 145 -5.74 25.30 27.51
CA ASP A 145 -5.48 24.49 26.30
C ASP A 145 -6.66 23.60 25.93
N GLY A 146 -7.39 23.07 26.90
CA GLY A 146 -8.57 22.23 26.68
C GLY A 146 -9.71 23.03 26.05
N ALA A 147 -9.99 24.23 26.57
CA ALA A 147 -11.00 25.13 26.02
C ALA A 147 -10.63 25.61 24.60
N ARG A 148 -9.36 26.00 24.37
CA ARG A 148 -8.84 26.38 23.05
C ARG A 148 -8.96 25.23 22.04
N THR A 149 -8.55 24.03 22.42
CA THR A 149 -8.65 22.83 21.57
C THR A 149 -10.10 22.50 21.22
N ARG A 150 -11.03 22.60 22.19
CA ARG A 150 -12.46 22.39 21.93
C ARG A 150 -13.02 23.40 20.94
N ARG A 151 -12.68 24.67 21.11
CA ARG A 151 -13.05 25.76 20.18
C ARG A 151 -12.47 25.53 18.78
N GLY A 152 -11.20 25.18 18.68
CA GLY A 152 -10.57 24.80 17.41
C GLY A 152 -11.26 23.63 16.71
N ASN A 153 -11.58 22.56 17.44
CA ASN A 153 -12.31 21.42 16.87
C ASN A 153 -13.70 21.80 16.34
N LEU A 154 -14.40 22.74 16.99
CA LEU A 154 -15.68 23.25 16.51
C LEU A 154 -15.51 24.04 15.21
N ARG A 155 -14.47 24.88 15.09
CA ARG A 155 -14.14 25.60 13.85
C ARG A 155 -13.90 24.64 12.69
N ALA A 156 -13.05 23.63 12.90
CA ALA A 156 -12.73 22.63 11.87
C ALA A 156 -13.99 21.88 11.40
N ARG A 157 -14.88 21.49 12.32
CA ARG A 157 -16.13 20.78 12.00
C ARG A 157 -17.15 21.65 11.29
N LEU A 158 -17.24 22.94 11.62
CA LEU A 158 -18.13 23.85 10.92
C LEU A 158 -17.69 24.05 9.46
N ARG A 159 -16.38 24.19 9.23
CA ARG A 159 -15.81 24.22 7.88
C ARG A 159 -16.11 22.92 7.13
N MET A 160 -15.88 21.78 7.78
CA MET A 160 -16.18 20.45 7.23
C MET A 160 -17.63 20.32 6.78
N MET A 161 -18.59 20.67 7.64
CA MET A 161 -20.02 20.62 7.33
C MET A 161 -20.34 21.44 6.08
N THR A 162 -19.75 22.64 5.97
CA THR A 162 -19.92 23.53 4.82
C THR A 162 -19.34 22.90 3.55
N LEU A 163 -18.15 22.31 3.61
CA LEU A 163 -17.50 21.67 2.46
C LEU A 163 -18.30 20.46 1.95
N TYR A 164 -18.77 19.58 2.85
CA TYR A 164 -19.55 18.40 2.47
C TYR A 164 -20.93 18.76 1.91
N ASP A 165 -21.58 19.81 2.44
CA ASP A 165 -22.81 20.34 1.84
C ASP A 165 -22.57 20.76 0.37
N GLN A 166 -21.52 21.53 0.14
CA GLN A 166 -21.19 22.02 -1.20
C GLN A 166 -20.73 20.90 -2.14
N ALA A 167 -19.94 19.94 -1.65
CA ALA A 167 -19.57 18.76 -2.42
C ALA A 167 -20.80 17.98 -2.88
N HIS A 168 -21.76 17.74 -1.99
CA HIS A 168 -22.99 17.04 -2.35
C HIS A 168 -23.84 17.83 -3.35
N ARG A 169 -24.01 19.14 -3.13
CA ARG A 169 -24.74 20.04 -4.05
C ARG A 169 -24.15 20.04 -5.46
N LEU A 170 -22.83 19.89 -5.57
CA LEU A 170 -22.08 19.96 -6.83
C LEU A 170 -21.79 18.58 -7.43
N GLY A 171 -22.31 17.49 -6.84
CA GLY A 171 -22.05 16.12 -7.30
C GLY A 171 -20.58 15.72 -7.24
N GLY A 172 -19.83 16.31 -6.30
CA GLY A 172 -18.40 16.11 -6.11
C GLY A 172 -18.06 15.43 -4.78
N LEU A 173 -16.78 15.51 -4.45
CA LEU A 173 -16.22 15.04 -3.18
C LEU A 173 -15.45 16.17 -2.48
N VAL A 174 -15.17 15.99 -1.20
CA VAL A 174 -14.26 16.89 -0.46
C VAL A 174 -12.83 16.40 -0.65
N ALA A 175 -11.94 17.23 -1.20
CA ALA A 175 -10.54 16.86 -1.30
C ALA A 175 -9.84 17.04 0.05
N SER A 176 -9.09 16.01 0.45
CA SER A 176 -8.29 16.03 1.69
C SER A 176 -6.94 16.69 1.44
N THR A 177 -6.48 17.48 2.40
CA THR A 177 -5.25 18.28 2.30
C THR A 177 -4.19 17.88 3.32
N ASP A 178 -4.44 16.87 4.15
CA ASP A 178 -3.49 16.38 5.13
C ASP A 178 -2.29 15.73 4.44
N ASN A 179 -1.11 15.83 5.06
CA ASN A 179 0.17 15.34 4.57
C ASN A 179 0.78 14.29 5.52
N PHE A 180 1.89 13.65 5.14
CA PHE A 180 2.48 12.55 5.90
C PHE A 180 2.90 12.97 7.30
N SER A 181 3.52 14.15 7.42
CA SER A 181 4.04 14.67 8.67
C SER A 181 2.89 14.98 9.66
N GLU A 182 1.81 15.61 9.17
CA GLU A 182 0.61 15.89 9.97
C GLU A 182 -0.15 14.62 10.35
N LEU A 183 -0.26 13.66 9.41
CA LEU A 183 -0.84 12.33 9.64
C LEU A 183 -0.06 11.58 10.75
N GLY A 184 1.26 11.61 10.69
CA GLY A 184 2.12 11.10 11.74
C GLY A 184 1.86 11.80 13.08
N ALA A 185 1.81 13.13 13.06
CA ALA A 185 1.67 13.95 14.26
C ALA A 185 0.29 13.90 14.91
N GLY A 186 -0.71 13.26 14.28
CA GLY A 186 -2.08 13.35 14.80
C GLY A 186 -2.64 14.77 14.72
N PHE A 187 -2.07 15.62 13.86
CA PHE A 187 -2.31 17.06 13.81
C PHE A 187 -3.51 17.42 12.91
N TRP A 188 -4.64 16.78 13.18
CA TRP A 188 -5.94 17.12 12.57
C TRP A 188 -7.08 16.93 13.58
N THR A 189 -8.20 17.57 13.28
CA THR A 189 -9.48 17.32 13.94
C THR A 189 -10.13 16.11 13.29
N LEU A 190 -10.35 15.06 14.08
CA LEU A 190 -11.10 13.89 13.60
C LEU A 190 -12.53 14.32 13.20
N HIS A 191 -12.93 13.97 11.98
CA HIS A 191 -14.14 14.43 11.32
C HIS A 191 -14.22 15.96 11.16
N GLY A 192 -13.07 16.59 10.85
CA GLY A 192 -12.96 18.02 10.58
C GLY A 192 -12.29 18.27 9.23
N ASP A 193 -11.01 18.54 9.26
CA ASP A 193 -10.18 19.04 8.15
C ASP A 193 -9.81 18.00 7.08
N VAL A 194 -10.20 16.72 7.25
CA VAL A 194 -9.94 15.64 6.29
C VAL A 194 -11.14 15.38 5.36
N GLY A 195 -10.84 15.07 4.10
CA GLY A 195 -11.80 14.81 3.02
C GLY A 195 -11.86 13.35 2.57
N ASP A 196 -12.48 13.13 1.42
CA ASP A 196 -12.74 11.80 0.83
C ASP A 196 -11.55 11.24 0.04
N LEU A 197 -10.76 12.11 -0.61
CA LEU A 197 -9.63 11.74 -1.47
C LEU A 197 -8.40 12.60 -1.17
N ALA A 198 -7.29 11.95 -0.80
CA ALA A 198 -6.11 12.58 -0.22
C ALA A 198 -4.84 12.41 -1.10
N PRO A 199 -4.67 13.20 -2.17
CA PRO A 199 -3.52 13.04 -3.08
C PRO A 199 -2.18 13.41 -2.46
N VAL A 200 -2.17 14.16 -1.35
CA VAL A 200 -0.94 14.68 -0.72
C VAL A 200 -0.62 14.03 0.64
N GLN A 201 -1.46 13.12 1.14
CA GLN A 201 -1.30 12.47 2.45
C GLN A 201 -0.01 11.65 2.59
N GLY A 202 0.54 11.16 1.46
CA GLY A 202 1.81 10.45 1.45
C GLY A 202 3.05 11.35 1.43
N LEU A 203 2.90 12.68 1.33
CA LEU A 203 4.00 13.59 1.05
C LEU A 203 4.55 14.27 2.32
N LEU A 204 5.87 14.46 2.38
CA LEU A 204 6.55 15.13 3.48
C LEU A 204 6.28 16.64 3.49
N LYS A 205 5.86 17.16 4.65
CA LYS A 205 5.65 18.61 4.84
C LYS A 205 6.95 19.41 4.79
N SER A 206 8.07 18.80 5.19
CA SER A 206 9.38 19.45 5.18
C SER A 206 9.97 19.64 3.78
N TRP A 207 9.57 18.83 2.78
CA TRP A 207 10.26 18.77 1.50
C TRP A 207 9.33 18.68 0.30
N GLU A 208 8.53 17.63 0.23
CA GLU A 208 7.81 17.26 -0.99
C GLU A 208 6.64 18.21 -1.24
N ILE A 209 5.87 18.55 -0.20
CA ILE A 209 4.76 19.51 -0.28
C ILE A 209 5.22 20.88 -0.83
N PRO A 210 6.16 21.61 -0.19
CA PRO A 210 6.56 22.93 -0.68
C PRO A 210 7.24 22.87 -2.05
N TRP A 211 8.02 21.82 -2.34
CA TRP A 211 8.65 21.66 -3.64
C TRP A 211 7.62 21.47 -4.76
N LEU A 212 6.66 20.58 -4.56
CA LEU A 212 5.59 20.32 -5.53
C LEU A 212 4.69 21.53 -5.69
N ALA A 213 4.37 22.26 -4.62
CA ALA A 213 3.57 23.49 -4.69
C ALA A 213 4.25 24.53 -5.58
N ARG A 214 5.55 24.79 -5.35
CA ARG A 214 6.38 25.67 -6.17
C ARG A 214 6.35 25.27 -7.65
N ASN A 215 6.37 23.97 -7.94
CA ASN A 215 6.35 23.44 -9.31
C ASN A 215 4.94 23.34 -9.92
N SER A 216 3.88 23.63 -9.15
CA SER A 216 2.47 23.50 -9.58
C SER A 216 1.80 24.85 -9.84
N GLY A 217 2.56 25.94 -9.96
CA GLY A 217 2.02 27.28 -10.18
C GLY A 217 1.40 27.91 -8.93
N VAL A 218 1.63 27.35 -7.75
CA VAL A 218 1.19 27.95 -6.48
C VAL A 218 2.02 29.22 -6.22
N PRO A 219 1.41 30.35 -5.80
CA PRO A 219 2.13 31.59 -5.54
C PRO A 219 3.21 31.46 -4.45
N GLU A 220 4.33 32.17 -4.63
CA GLU A 220 5.48 32.10 -3.70
C GLU A 220 5.13 32.44 -2.25
N HIS A 221 4.34 33.48 -2.06
CA HIS A 221 3.89 33.89 -0.73
C HIS A 221 2.99 32.83 -0.04
N THR A 222 2.43 31.88 -0.80
CA THR A 222 1.65 30.75 -0.28
C THR A 222 2.55 29.61 0.19
N TRP A 223 3.46 29.11 -0.64
CA TRP A 223 4.31 27.98 -0.24
C TRP A 223 5.47 28.37 0.69
N ARG A 224 5.84 29.67 0.75
CA ARG A 224 6.77 30.20 1.78
C ARG A 224 6.09 30.63 3.08
N ALA A 225 4.76 30.67 3.12
CA ALA A 225 4.02 31.05 4.32
C ALA A 225 4.50 30.23 5.53
N LYS A 226 4.60 30.85 6.71
CA LYS A 226 4.82 30.10 7.95
C LYS A 226 3.57 29.23 8.19
N PRO A 227 3.71 27.93 8.50
CA PRO A 227 2.58 27.10 8.89
C PRO A 227 1.90 27.66 10.15
N THR A 228 0.58 27.77 10.09
CA THR A 228 -0.27 28.35 11.13
C THR A 228 -1.33 27.34 11.50
N ASP A 229 -1.67 27.27 12.78
CA ASP A 229 -2.65 26.29 13.25
C ASP A 229 -4.08 26.56 12.78
N GLY A 230 -4.36 27.72 12.18
CA GLY A 230 -5.65 28.13 11.61
C GLY A 230 -6.83 28.08 12.58
N LEU A 231 -6.55 27.82 13.87
CA LEU A 231 -7.50 27.45 14.91
C LEU A 231 -7.31 28.28 16.19
N GLY A 232 -6.18 28.99 16.32
CA GLY A 232 -5.88 29.89 17.44
C GLY A 232 -5.57 29.14 18.74
N ILE A 233 -4.97 27.95 18.64
CA ILE A 233 -4.67 27.10 19.80
C ILE A 233 -3.28 27.44 20.36
N GLY A 234 -2.32 27.81 19.50
CA GLY A 234 -0.96 28.16 19.85
C GLY A 234 -0.28 29.10 18.85
N ALA A 235 1.06 29.21 18.93
CA ALA A 235 1.86 30.13 18.10
C ALA A 235 2.18 29.60 16.68
N GLY A 236 1.49 28.54 16.24
CA GLY A 236 1.70 27.82 14.97
C GLY A 236 1.84 26.30 15.16
N ASP A 237 1.93 25.58 14.05
CA ASP A 237 1.90 24.11 14.00
C ASP A 237 3.07 23.47 14.75
N GLU A 238 4.29 23.90 14.43
CA GLU A 238 5.52 23.37 15.03
C GLU A 238 5.58 23.62 16.55
N ALA A 239 5.00 24.72 17.02
CA ALA A 239 4.91 25.00 18.45
C ALA A 239 3.96 24.03 19.17
N GLN A 240 2.86 23.64 18.52
CA GLN A 240 1.95 22.64 19.05
C GLN A 240 2.50 21.21 18.91
N ILE A 241 3.22 20.92 17.82
CA ILE A 241 3.89 19.64 17.58
C ILE A 241 5.03 19.44 18.57
N GLY A 242 5.74 20.52 18.91
CA GLY A 242 6.93 20.54 19.76
C GLY A 242 8.22 20.19 19.00
N ALA A 243 8.19 20.24 17.67
CA ALA A 243 9.31 19.97 16.77
C ALA A 243 9.06 20.69 15.43
N THR A 244 10.13 21.00 14.70
CA THR A 244 9.98 21.40 13.29
C THR A 244 9.48 20.22 12.45
N TYR A 245 8.89 20.49 11.29
CA TYR A 245 8.48 19.41 10.38
C TYR A 245 9.67 18.58 9.89
N LEU A 246 10.84 19.18 9.69
CA LEU A 246 12.03 18.44 9.27
C LEU A 246 12.52 17.52 10.39
N GLU A 247 12.59 18.00 11.63
CA GLU A 247 12.93 17.15 12.78
C GLU A 247 11.92 16.02 12.97
N TRP A 248 10.62 16.31 12.80
CA TRP A 248 9.56 15.31 12.84
C TRP A 248 9.82 14.18 11.83
N ASP A 249 10.02 14.53 10.56
CA ASP A 249 10.25 13.58 9.48
C ASP A 249 11.52 12.75 9.73
N ILE A 250 12.62 13.40 10.17
CA ILE A 250 13.87 12.72 10.52
C ILE A 250 13.66 11.68 11.63
N VAL A 251 12.93 12.03 12.70
CA VAL A 251 12.66 11.10 13.80
C VAL A 251 11.79 9.94 13.35
N VAL A 252 10.73 10.19 12.57
CA VAL A 252 9.85 9.12 12.06
C VAL A 252 10.64 8.11 11.23
N PHE A 253 11.51 8.58 10.34
CA PHE A 253 12.38 7.70 9.55
C PHE A 253 13.40 6.95 10.41
N ALA A 254 14.01 7.62 11.40
CA ALA A 254 14.95 6.98 12.30
C ALA A 254 14.28 5.88 13.14
N LEU A 255 13.04 6.10 13.58
CA LEU A 255 12.25 5.11 14.32
C LEU A 255 11.91 3.87 13.46
N ASP A 256 11.48 4.05 12.21
CA ASP A 256 11.21 2.90 11.34
C ASP A 256 12.48 2.10 11.02
N GLN A 257 13.60 2.79 10.78
CA GLN A 257 14.88 2.12 10.58
C GLN A 257 15.30 1.33 11.82
N ALA A 258 15.22 1.95 13.00
CA ALA A 258 15.62 1.29 14.23
C ALA A 258 14.70 0.09 14.56
N ARG A 259 13.39 0.16 14.22
CA ARG A 259 12.46 -0.97 14.30
C ARG A 259 12.83 -2.11 13.34
N LYS A 260 13.30 -1.81 12.13
CA LYS A 260 13.77 -2.83 11.17
C LYS A 260 15.02 -3.54 11.70
N ASP A 261 15.93 -2.79 12.31
CA ASP A 261 17.17 -3.31 12.89
C ASP A 261 16.96 -4.07 14.21
N SER A 262 15.84 -3.81 14.91
CA SER A 262 15.49 -4.44 16.19
C SER A 262 13.97 -4.58 16.32
N PRO A 263 13.38 -5.67 15.78
CA PRO A 263 11.92 -5.87 15.74
C PRO A 263 11.25 -5.98 17.12
N ASP A 264 12.03 -6.33 18.13
CA ASP A 264 11.69 -6.50 19.54
C ASP A 264 11.87 -5.21 20.36
N MET A 265 12.14 -4.07 19.71
CA MET A 265 12.29 -2.77 20.37
C MET A 265 11.04 -2.37 21.15
N ASP A 266 11.24 -2.00 22.41
CA ASP A 266 10.23 -1.37 23.24
C ASP A 266 10.43 0.16 23.33
N MET A 267 9.47 0.82 23.98
CA MET A 267 9.49 2.27 24.16
C MET A 267 10.62 2.76 25.08
N ALA A 268 11.11 1.92 26.00
CA ALA A 268 12.18 2.27 26.92
C ALA A 268 13.56 2.26 26.23
N ASP A 269 13.68 1.51 25.14
CA ASP A 269 14.90 1.35 24.36
C ASP A 269 15.10 2.42 23.28
N VAL A 270 14.06 3.15 22.90
CA VAL A 270 14.05 4.06 21.75
C VAL A 270 15.24 5.03 21.74
N GLN A 271 15.49 5.75 22.83
CA GLN A 271 16.56 6.76 22.89
C GLN A 271 17.94 6.12 22.66
N ARG A 272 18.20 5.01 23.35
CA ARG A 272 19.46 4.26 23.26
C ARG A 272 19.68 3.70 21.86
N ARG A 273 18.62 3.15 21.25
CA ARG A 273 18.64 2.56 19.90
C ARG A 273 18.86 3.63 18.83
N LEU A 274 18.32 4.83 19.03
CA LEU A 274 18.54 5.98 18.16
C LEU A 274 19.90 6.67 18.38
N GLY A 275 20.58 6.39 19.51
CA GLY A 275 21.90 6.96 19.81
C GLY A 275 21.85 8.47 20.02
N THR A 276 20.87 8.94 20.81
CA THR A 276 20.65 10.37 21.11
C THR A 276 21.39 10.84 22.36
N ASP A 277 22.17 9.97 23.01
CA ASP A 277 22.77 10.19 24.35
C ASP A 277 23.60 11.49 24.45
N ASP A 278 24.31 11.85 23.37
CA ASP A 278 25.18 13.02 23.30
C ASP A 278 24.48 14.30 22.79
N ASP A 279 23.16 14.26 22.56
CA ASP A 279 22.40 15.38 22.02
C ASP A 279 21.11 15.62 22.83
N PRO A 280 21.15 16.50 23.86
CA PRO A 280 20.00 16.81 24.70
C PRO A 280 18.81 17.40 23.94
N HIS A 281 19.04 18.03 22.79
CA HIS A 281 17.96 18.52 21.94
C HIS A 281 17.26 17.36 21.24
N ALA A 282 18.03 16.46 20.62
CA ALA A 282 17.49 15.25 20.02
C ALA A 282 16.72 14.39 21.04
N GLN A 283 17.22 14.23 22.26
CA GLN A 283 16.51 13.51 23.32
C GLN A 283 15.11 14.08 23.57
N ARG A 284 15.00 15.42 23.71
CA ARG A 284 13.72 16.09 23.94
C ARG A 284 12.77 15.93 22.76
N ILE A 285 13.26 16.14 21.53
CA ILE A 285 12.43 16.07 20.32
C ILE A 285 11.97 14.63 20.07
N VAL A 286 12.86 13.64 20.15
CA VAL A 286 12.51 12.22 20.03
C VAL A 286 11.45 11.84 21.04
N SER A 287 11.61 12.23 22.31
CA SER A 287 10.61 11.97 23.35
C SER A 287 9.25 12.59 23.02
N THR A 288 9.24 13.82 22.50
CA THR A 288 8.03 14.53 22.08
C THR A 288 7.33 13.83 20.93
N VAL A 289 8.06 13.47 19.87
CA VAL A 289 7.53 12.78 18.68
C VAL A 289 6.95 11.41 19.07
N VAL A 290 7.72 10.61 19.82
CA VAL A 290 7.32 9.27 20.26
C VAL A 290 6.07 9.32 21.14
N THR A 291 6.03 10.24 22.10
CA THR A 291 4.85 10.47 22.96
C THR A 291 3.63 10.85 22.12
N ARG A 292 3.81 11.73 21.14
CA ARG A 292 2.72 12.20 20.27
C ARG A 292 2.21 11.08 19.36
N LEU A 293 3.08 10.32 18.72
CA LEU A 293 2.74 9.14 17.93
C LEU A 293 1.90 8.15 18.75
N GLY A 294 2.33 7.85 19.97
CA GLY A 294 1.65 6.93 20.89
C GLY A 294 0.33 7.46 21.45
N ARG A 295 0.13 8.78 21.56
CA ARG A 295 -1.14 9.35 22.04
C ARG A 295 -2.18 9.59 20.95
N THR A 296 -1.77 9.59 19.68
CA THR A 296 -2.63 9.97 18.54
C THR A 296 -2.87 8.84 17.54
N TRP A 297 -2.34 7.63 17.78
CA TRP A 297 -2.48 6.50 16.84
C TRP A 297 -3.91 6.19 16.44
N PHE A 298 -4.86 6.34 17.36
CA PHE A 298 -6.27 6.05 17.11
C PHE A 298 -6.84 6.91 15.97
N LYS A 299 -6.31 8.12 15.76
CA LYS A 299 -6.75 8.99 14.67
C LYS A 299 -6.41 8.40 13.30
N ARG A 300 -5.26 7.69 13.18
CA ARG A 300 -4.77 7.07 11.93
C ARG A 300 -5.54 5.80 11.53
N VAL A 301 -6.31 5.22 12.44
CA VAL A 301 -7.03 3.95 12.23
C VAL A 301 -8.52 4.06 12.56
N ASN A 302 -9.07 5.27 12.42
CA ASN A 302 -10.46 5.56 12.74
C ASN A 302 -11.41 5.21 11.55
N PRO A 303 -12.60 4.62 11.81
CA PRO A 303 -13.08 4.14 13.09
C PRO A 303 -12.34 2.88 13.56
N ILE A 304 -12.08 2.77 14.86
CA ILE A 304 -11.50 1.54 15.43
C ILE A 304 -12.54 0.44 15.33
N ASN A 305 -12.23 -0.57 14.50
CA ASN A 305 -13.07 -1.74 14.35
C ASN A 305 -12.49 -2.91 15.13
N LEU A 306 -13.19 -3.32 16.19
CA LEU A 306 -12.78 -4.47 16.99
C LEU A 306 -13.05 -5.76 16.21
N ALA A 307 -12.12 -6.72 16.31
CA ALA A 307 -12.24 -7.98 15.61
C ALA A 307 -13.53 -8.72 16.00
N HIS A 308 -14.38 -9.00 15.02
CA HIS A 308 -15.56 -9.83 15.22
C HIS A 308 -15.13 -11.32 15.27
N PRO A 309 -15.66 -12.15 16.19
CA PRO A 309 -15.24 -13.56 16.33
C PRO A 309 -15.39 -14.39 15.05
N LYS A 310 -16.34 -14.02 14.19
CA LYS A 310 -16.44 -14.52 12.82
C LYS A 310 -15.56 -13.67 11.89
N ALA A 311 -14.39 -14.20 11.53
CA ALA A 311 -13.32 -13.49 10.83
C ALA A 311 -13.69 -12.93 9.45
N ASP A 312 -14.67 -13.50 8.74
CA ASP A 312 -14.84 -13.25 7.29
C ASP A 312 -15.94 -12.24 6.91
N ARG A 313 -16.60 -11.58 7.87
CA ARG A 313 -17.76 -10.72 7.53
C ARG A 313 -17.39 -9.48 6.71
N LEU A 314 -16.37 -8.73 7.15
CA LEU A 314 -15.92 -7.52 6.44
C LEU A 314 -15.08 -7.87 5.21
N ALA A 315 -14.32 -8.95 5.28
CA ALA A 315 -13.55 -9.46 4.16
C ALA A 315 -14.45 -9.85 2.97
N LEU A 316 -15.69 -10.28 3.20
CA LEU A 316 -16.67 -10.50 2.13
C LEU A 316 -16.99 -9.22 1.36
N ILE A 317 -17.28 -8.12 2.05
CA ILE A 317 -17.57 -6.83 1.40
C ILE A 317 -16.31 -6.32 0.69
N ASP A 318 -15.15 -6.42 1.33
CA ASP A 318 -13.87 -6.01 0.74
C ASP A 318 -13.58 -6.77 -0.57
N ARG A 319 -13.81 -8.10 -0.62
CA ARG A 319 -13.67 -8.89 -1.86
C ARG A 319 -14.64 -8.44 -2.96
N LEU A 320 -15.88 -8.12 -2.61
CA LEU A 320 -16.86 -7.59 -3.57
C LEU A 320 -16.44 -6.21 -4.08
N ASP A 321 -16.02 -5.32 -3.20
CA ASP A 321 -15.51 -4.00 -3.56
C ASP A 321 -14.30 -4.14 -4.48
N GLU A 322 -13.27 -4.89 -4.09
CA GLU A 322 -12.07 -5.13 -4.90
C GLU A 322 -12.41 -5.64 -6.30
N ARG A 323 -13.39 -6.54 -6.42
CA ARG A 323 -13.73 -7.17 -7.71
C ARG A 323 -14.65 -6.30 -8.57
N LEU A 324 -15.66 -5.68 -7.98
CA LEU A 324 -16.82 -5.13 -8.68
C LEU A 324 -16.90 -3.60 -8.65
N PHE A 325 -16.50 -2.94 -7.56
CA PHE A 325 -16.85 -1.53 -7.31
C PHE A 325 -15.65 -0.60 -7.18
N ARG A 326 -14.56 -1.05 -6.55
CA ARG A 326 -13.36 -0.28 -6.27
C ARG A 326 -12.66 0.08 -7.60
N PRO A 327 -12.34 1.38 -7.83
CA PRO A 327 -11.51 1.79 -8.95
C PRO A 327 -10.23 0.96 -9.01
N ALA A 328 -9.83 0.53 -10.20
CA ALA A 328 -8.63 -0.27 -10.41
C ALA A 328 -7.38 0.38 -9.79
N ILE A 329 -7.30 1.71 -9.77
CA ILE A 329 -6.19 2.44 -9.15
C ILE A 329 -6.12 2.29 -7.63
N LEU A 330 -7.24 1.99 -6.96
CA LEU A 330 -7.30 1.76 -5.51
C LEU A 330 -7.28 0.27 -5.14
N ARG A 331 -7.32 -0.63 -6.13
CA ARG A 331 -7.16 -2.06 -5.85
C ARG A 331 -5.72 -2.26 -5.44
N ARG A 332 -5.51 -2.75 -4.22
CA ARG A 332 -4.19 -3.18 -3.80
C ARG A 332 -3.72 -4.22 -4.82
N GLN A 333 -2.55 -4.01 -5.41
CA GLN A 333 -1.77 -5.14 -5.89
C GLN A 333 -1.43 -5.93 -4.63
N ARG A 334 -2.33 -6.83 -4.22
CA ARG A 334 -1.91 -7.84 -3.27
C ARG A 334 -0.78 -8.57 -3.99
N VAL A 335 0.41 -8.51 -3.42
CA VAL A 335 1.28 -9.68 -3.46
C VAL A 335 0.53 -10.69 -2.61
N ASP A 336 -0.54 -11.26 -3.16
CA ASP A 336 -1.21 -12.37 -2.53
C ASP A 336 -0.12 -13.44 -2.41
N ILE A 337 0.11 -13.92 -1.20
CA ILE A 337 0.76 -15.21 -0.98
C ILE A 337 -0.25 -16.32 -1.39
N GLY A 338 -0.96 -16.09 -2.49
CA GLY A 338 -2.22 -16.68 -2.88
C GLY A 338 -2.32 -16.63 -4.40
N PHE A 339 -2.93 -17.67 -4.95
CA PHE A 339 -2.96 -17.90 -6.38
C PHE A 339 -4.21 -17.25 -6.97
N PRO A 340 -4.18 -16.86 -8.27
CA PRO A 340 -5.38 -16.49 -9.01
C PRO A 340 -6.56 -17.43 -8.75
N ASP A 341 -7.78 -16.88 -8.70
CA ASP A 341 -8.99 -17.64 -8.34
C ASP A 341 -9.19 -18.92 -9.17
N ASP A 342 -8.83 -18.89 -10.46
CA ASP A 342 -8.91 -20.03 -11.37
C ASP A 342 -7.94 -21.17 -11.00
N LEU A 343 -6.73 -20.82 -10.54
CA LEU A 343 -5.79 -21.79 -9.97
C LEU A 343 -6.30 -22.32 -8.63
N HIS A 344 -6.84 -21.46 -7.76
CA HIS A 344 -7.41 -21.87 -6.49
C HIS A 344 -8.59 -22.85 -6.68
N LEU A 345 -9.45 -22.58 -7.65
CA LEU A 345 -10.55 -23.48 -8.03
C LEU A 345 -10.04 -24.79 -8.62
N SER A 346 -9.04 -24.76 -9.51
CA SER A 346 -8.45 -25.96 -10.11
C SER A 346 -7.75 -26.84 -9.07
N ALA A 347 -6.98 -26.25 -8.16
CA ALA A 347 -6.35 -26.96 -7.05
C ALA A 347 -7.41 -27.58 -6.11
N GLY A 348 -8.48 -26.84 -5.80
CA GLY A 348 -9.61 -27.36 -5.02
C GLY A 348 -10.32 -28.54 -5.71
N ALA A 349 -10.48 -28.49 -7.04
CA ALA A 349 -11.04 -29.58 -7.82
C ALA A 349 -10.13 -30.83 -7.79
N LEU A 350 -8.83 -30.64 -7.97
CA LEU A 350 -7.83 -31.72 -7.86
C LEU A 350 -7.88 -32.39 -6.48
N CYS A 351 -7.87 -31.62 -5.39
CA CYS A 351 -7.95 -32.14 -4.02
C CYS A 351 -9.22 -32.98 -3.80
N LYS A 352 -10.37 -32.53 -4.28
CA LYS A 352 -11.64 -33.30 -4.19
C LYS A 352 -11.59 -34.61 -4.96
N LEU A 353 -10.94 -34.64 -6.14
CA LEU A 353 -10.80 -35.87 -6.93
C LEU A 353 -9.85 -36.87 -6.27
N LEU A 354 -8.74 -36.38 -5.72
CA LEU A 354 -7.78 -37.16 -4.95
C LEU A 354 -8.44 -37.80 -3.72
N GLU A 355 -9.22 -37.01 -2.97
CA GLU A 355 -9.99 -37.49 -1.82
C GLU A 355 -10.98 -38.59 -2.22
N ARG A 356 -11.75 -38.39 -3.30
CA ARG A 356 -12.69 -39.40 -3.82
C ARG A 356 -12.01 -40.72 -4.22
N ARG A 357 -10.75 -40.66 -4.64
CA ARG A 357 -9.95 -41.82 -5.03
C ARG A 357 -9.12 -42.41 -3.89
N GLY A 358 -9.12 -41.78 -2.72
CA GLY A 358 -8.32 -42.20 -1.57
C GLY A 358 -6.81 -42.17 -1.83
N CYS A 359 -6.33 -41.26 -2.69
CA CYS A 359 -4.91 -41.13 -3.01
C CYS A 359 -4.43 -39.69 -2.86
N ARG A 360 -3.10 -39.51 -2.77
CA ARG A 360 -2.45 -38.20 -2.59
C ARG A 360 -1.64 -37.80 -3.82
N VAL A 361 -1.28 -36.52 -3.92
CA VAL A 361 -0.43 -35.98 -4.97
C VAL A 361 0.95 -35.59 -4.41
N VAL A 362 2.00 -35.88 -5.17
CA VAL A 362 3.35 -35.34 -4.96
C VAL A 362 3.73 -34.47 -6.15
N THR A 363 4.46 -33.38 -5.90
CA THR A 363 4.91 -32.47 -6.97
C THR A 363 6.43 -32.48 -7.14
N ALA A 364 6.91 -32.27 -8.37
CA ALA A 364 8.32 -32.07 -8.69
C ALA A 364 8.50 -30.81 -9.55
N GLU A 365 9.18 -29.80 -9.02
CA GLU A 365 9.17 -28.45 -9.57
C GLU A 365 10.58 -27.95 -9.89
N SER A 366 10.76 -27.41 -11.10
CA SER A 366 11.93 -26.63 -11.48
C SER A 366 11.55 -25.15 -11.59
N CYS A 367 11.13 -24.67 -12.78
CA CYS A 367 10.90 -23.24 -13.02
C CYS A 367 9.78 -22.62 -12.15
N THR A 368 8.85 -23.41 -11.62
CA THR A 368 7.80 -22.94 -10.70
C THR A 368 8.26 -22.83 -9.24
N GLY A 369 9.42 -23.37 -8.88
CA GLY A 369 10.06 -23.10 -7.58
C GLY A 369 9.25 -23.44 -6.32
N GLY A 370 8.26 -24.35 -6.39
CA GLY A 370 7.39 -24.68 -5.25
C GLY A 370 5.98 -24.09 -5.35
N LEU A 371 5.70 -23.27 -6.36
CA LEU A 371 4.42 -22.59 -6.54
C LEU A 371 3.27 -23.56 -6.86
N LEU A 372 3.50 -24.69 -7.55
CA LEU A 372 2.46 -25.70 -7.76
C LEU A 372 2.06 -26.33 -6.42
N ALA A 373 3.04 -26.75 -5.61
CA ALA A 373 2.77 -27.30 -4.28
C ALA A 373 2.05 -26.31 -3.37
N ALA A 374 2.50 -25.05 -3.37
CA ALA A 374 1.86 -23.99 -2.61
C ALA A 374 0.42 -23.73 -3.07
N SER A 375 0.13 -23.84 -4.37
CA SER A 375 -1.25 -23.70 -4.89
C SER A 375 -2.18 -24.79 -4.39
N ILE A 376 -1.68 -26.02 -4.27
CA ILE A 376 -2.41 -27.15 -3.72
C ILE A 376 -2.52 -27.02 -2.19
N ALA A 377 -1.46 -26.59 -1.50
CA ALA A 377 -1.47 -26.39 -0.05
C ALA A 377 -2.48 -25.30 0.38
N GLY A 378 -2.66 -24.28 -0.46
CA GLY A 378 -3.50 -23.11 -0.18
C GLY A 378 -5.01 -23.32 -0.24
N VAL A 379 -5.51 -24.51 -0.61
CA VAL A 379 -6.97 -24.81 -0.68
C VAL A 379 -7.43 -25.68 0.48
N SER A 380 -8.73 -25.63 0.81
CA SER A 380 -9.32 -26.56 1.81
C SER A 380 -9.21 -28.02 1.36
N GLY A 381 -8.88 -28.92 2.29
CA GLY A 381 -8.66 -30.35 1.99
C GLY A 381 -7.24 -30.68 1.51
N SER A 382 -6.33 -29.70 1.47
CA SER A 382 -4.95 -29.92 1.04
C SER A 382 -4.16 -30.87 1.94
N SER A 383 -4.43 -30.90 3.26
CA SER A 383 -3.73 -31.77 4.20
C SER A 383 -3.96 -33.26 3.91
N SER A 384 -5.12 -33.65 3.41
CA SER A 384 -5.41 -35.03 2.99
C SER A 384 -4.98 -35.31 1.56
N ALA A 385 -4.81 -34.29 0.72
CA ALA A 385 -4.51 -34.45 -0.70
C ALA A 385 -3.01 -34.37 -1.05
N LEU A 386 -2.24 -33.46 -0.44
CA LEU A 386 -0.82 -33.24 -0.76
C LEU A 386 0.08 -34.13 0.10
N GLU A 387 0.83 -35.03 -0.53
CA GLU A 387 1.83 -35.90 0.12
C GLU A 387 3.12 -35.14 0.42
N GLY A 388 3.61 -34.37 -0.55
CA GLY A 388 4.86 -33.64 -0.45
C GLY A 388 5.24 -32.96 -1.77
N SER A 389 6.40 -32.31 -1.77
CA SER A 389 6.94 -31.63 -2.95
C SER A 389 8.46 -31.73 -3.01
N PHE A 390 9.01 -31.85 -4.21
CA PHE A 390 10.43 -31.75 -4.52
C PHE A 390 10.68 -30.51 -5.37
N VAL A 391 11.41 -29.53 -4.83
CA VAL A 391 11.91 -28.40 -5.62
C VAL A 391 13.32 -28.73 -6.10
N THR A 392 13.42 -29.11 -7.37
CA THR A 392 14.67 -29.57 -8.01
C THR A 392 15.11 -28.61 -9.08
N TYR A 393 15.33 -27.34 -8.71
CA TYR A 393 15.71 -26.28 -9.65
C TYR A 393 17.07 -26.57 -10.31
N ALA A 394 18.09 -26.86 -9.50
CA ALA A 394 19.41 -27.22 -9.98
C ALA A 394 19.43 -28.61 -10.67
N PRO A 395 20.21 -28.80 -11.76
CA PRO A 395 20.37 -30.10 -12.40
C PRO A 395 20.77 -31.22 -11.43
N SER A 396 21.70 -30.93 -10.52
CA SER A 396 22.16 -31.89 -9.49
C SER A 396 21.03 -32.37 -8.56
N MET A 397 20.08 -31.49 -8.25
CA MET A 397 18.91 -31.86 -7.43
C MET A 397 17.95 -32.79 -8.17
N LYS A 398 17.80 -32.63 -9.50
CA LYS A 398 16.98 -33.55 -10.32
C LYS A 398 17.56 -34.97 -10.28
N VAL A 399 18.89 -35.08 -10.37
CA VAL A 399 19.59 -36.37 -10.28
C VAL A 399 19.48 -36.96 -8.89
N ASN A 400 19.88 -36.20 -7.86
CA ASN A 400 20.02 -36.73 -6.50
C ASN A 400 18.69 -37.03 -5.81
N ALA A 401 17.68 -36.18 -6.00
CA ALA A 401 16.40 -36.31 -5.31
C ALA A 401 15.38 -37.16 -6.09
N LEU A 402 15.43 -37.14 -7.42
CA LEU A 402 14.41 -37.76 -8.28
C LEU A 402 14.98 -38.83 -9.22
N GLY A 403 16.28 -39.14 -9.16
CA GLY A 403 16.89 -40.18 -10.00
C GLY A 403 16.87 -39.86 -11.50
N VAL A 404 16.75 -38.58 -11.88
CA VAL A 404 16.85 -38.17 -13.28
C VAL A 404 18.25 -38.50 -13.81
N SER A 405 18.33 -39.07 -15.01
CA SER A 405 19.59 -39.45 -15.64
C SER A 405 20.47 -38.23 -15.89
N ALA A 406 21.68 -38.23 -15.31
CA ALA A 406 22.68 -37.18 -15.57
C ALA A 406 23.06 -37.12 -17.06
N GLN A 407 23.18 -38.29 -17.71
CA GLN A 407 23.47 -38.39 -19.14
C GLN A 407 22.36 -37.74 -19.99
N LEU A 408 21.08 -37.94 -19.61
CA LEU A 408 19.96 -37.33 -20.31
C LEU A 408 20.03 -35.79 -20.24
N ILE A 409 20.34 -35.24 -19.07
CA ILE A 409 20.46 -33.79 -18.87
C ILE A 409 21.61 -33.23 -19.72
N GLU A 410 22.75 -33.93 -19.78
CA GLU A 410 23.91 -33.52 -20.58
C GLU A 410 23.61 -33.54 -22.08
N GLU A 411 22.92 -34.57 -22.58
CA GLU A 411 22.60 -34.74 -24.00
C GLU A 411 21.44 -33.85 -24.48
N ARG A 412 20.47 -33.54 -23.61
CA ARG A 412 19.16 -32.97 -24.02
C ARG A 412 18.72 -31.73 -23.26
N THR A 413 19.49 -31.27 -22.26
CA THR A 413 19.16 -30.17 -21.32
C THR A 413 18.12 -30.54 -20.25
N VAL A 414 18.04 -29.74 -19.19
CA VAL A 414 17.02 -29.87 -18.12
C VAL A 414 15.59 -29.56 -18.58
N TYR A 415 15.42 -29.06 -19.80
CA TYR A 415 14.12 -28.67 -20.37
C TYR A 415 13.51 -29.75 -21.27
N ASP A 416 14.16 -30.91 -21.41
CA ASP A 416 13.65 -31.99 -22.26
C ASP A 416 12.38 -32.65 -21.69
N PRO A 417 11.40 -33.06 -22.53
CA PRO A 417 10.23 -33.80 -22.09
C PRO A 417 10.54 -35.10 -21.31
N GLN A 418 11.64 -35.78 -21.63
CA GLN A 418 12.06 -36.96 -20.87
C GLN A 418 12.55 -36.62 -19.46
N VAL A 419 13.10 -35.41 -19.25
CA VAL A 419 13.45 -34.94 -17.90
C VAL A 419 12.17 -34.75 -17.08
N ALA A 420 11.13 -34.12 -17.63
CA ALA A 420 9.84 -33.99 -16.95
C ALA A 420 9.23 -35.37 -16.61
N ARG A 421 9.33 -36.33 -17.54
CA ARG A 421 8.91 -37.73 -17.34
C ARG A 421 9.62 -38.36 -16.15
N GLN A 422 10.95 -38.30 -16.12
CA GLN A 422 11.75 -38.89 -15.05
C GLN A 422 11.53 -38.18 -13.71
N MET A 423 11.33 -36.86 -13.71
CA MET A 423 10.95 -36.11 -12.51
C MET A 423 9.62 -36.61 -11.92
N ALA A 424 8.59 -36.85 -12.75
CA ALA A 424 7.30 -37.36 -12.26
C ALA A 424 7.40 -38.78 -11.69
N THR A 425 8.10 -39.68 -12.38
CA THR A 425 8.32 -41.05 -11.89
C THR A 425 9.14 -41.05 -10.60
N GLY A 426 10.26 -40.34 -10.57
CA GLY A 426 11.11 -40.24 -9.39
C GLY A 426 10.39 -39.65 -8.18
N ALA A 427 9.49 -38.69 -8.40
CA ALA A 427 8.68 -38.12 -7.33
C ALA A 427 7.69 -39.14 -6.74
N LEU A 428 7.04 -39.94 -7.59
CA LEU A 428 6.19 -41.05 -7.13
C LEU A 428 7.00 -42.10 -6.36
N ASP A 429 8.20 -42.44 -6.83
CA ASP A 429 9.04 -43.43 -6.16
C ASP A 429 9.49 -42.95 -4.78
N ALA A 430 9.85 -41.67 -4.67
CA ALA A 430 10.27 -41.06 -3.41
C ALA A 430 9.12 -40.76 -2.43
N ALA A 431 7.86 -40.77 -2.91
CA ALA A 431 6.67 -40.48 -2.11
C ALA A 431 5.64 -41.63 -2.16
N PRO A 432 5.82 -42.71 -1.36
CA PRO A 432 5.01 -43.92 -1.45
C PRO A 432 3.52 -43.70 -1.12
N GLY A 433 3.18 -42.66 -0.33
CA GLY A 433 1.80 -42.28 -0.05
C GLY A 433 1.07 -41.59 -1.21
N ALA A 434 1.80 -41.12 -2.23
CA ALA A 434 1.21 -40.48 -3.40
C ALA A 434 0.72 -41.52 -4.43
N GLY A 435 -0.46 -41.30 -4.97
CA GLY A 435 -1.00 -42.01 -6.14
C GLY A 435 -0.90 -41.23 -7.44
N LEU A 436 -0.59 -39.93 -7.38
CA LEU A 436 -0.38 -39.03 -8.52
C LEU A 436 0.93 -38.25 -8.33
N ALA A 437 1.74 -38.11 -9.37
CA ALA A 437 2.77 -37.07 -9.45
C ALA A 437 2.46 -36.05 -10.53
N LEU A 438 2.81 -34.79 -10.25
CA LEU A 438 2.86 -33.70 -11.22
C LEU A 438 4.27 -33.11 -11.26
N ALA A 439 4.87 -33.01 -12.44
CA ALA A 439 6.20 -32.46 -12.63
C ALA A 439 6.23 -31.31 -13.64
N ILE A 440 7.03 -30.27 -13.36
CA ILE A 440 7.20 -29.10 -14.22
C ILE A 440 8.69 -28.77 -14.38
N THR A 441 9.17 -28.68 -15.63
CA THR A 441 10.48 -28.11 -15.99
C THR A 441 10.37 -27.23 -17.23
N GLY A 442 11.22 -26.23 -17.40
CA GLY A 442 11.14 -25.31 -18.53
C GLY A 442 11.84 -23.97 -18.30
N VAL A 443 11.70 -23.08 -19.27
CA VAL A 443 12.24 -21.72 -19.27
C VAL A 443 11.12 -20.76 -18.87
N GLY A 444 11.16 -20.28 -17.62
CA GLY A 444 10.21 -19.28 -17.12
C GLY A 444 10.35 -17.90 -17.76
N GLY A 445 11.52 -17.59 -18.33
CA GLY A 445 11.88 -16.28 -18.86
C GLY A 445 12.60 -15.38 -17.84
N PRO A 446 12.86 -14.10 -18.20
CA PRO A 446 12.42 -13.44 -19.42
C PRO A 446 13.23 -13.81 -20.67
N ASP A 447 14.44 -14.33 -20.48
CA ASP A 447 15.36 -14.67 -21.57
C ASP A 447 15.27 -16.14 -21.97
N ASP A 448 15.73 -16.44 -23.19
CA ASP A 448 15.93 -17.80 -23.68
C ASP A 448 17.06 -18.50 -22.89
N ASP A 449 16.96 -19.81 -22.69
CA ASP A 449 18.01 -20.58 -22.01
C ASP A 449 18.24 -21.95 -22.67
N GLN A 450 19.52 -22.34 -22.75
CA GLN A 450 19.99 -23.62 -23.32
C GLN A 450 19.31 -24.01 -24.66
N GLY A 451 19.07 -23.03 -25.53
CA GLY A 451 18.45 -23.23 -26.85
C GLY A 451 16.93 -23.43 -26.84
N LYS A 452 16.25 -23.18 -25.71
CA LYS A 452 14.79 -23.15 -25.59
C LYS A 452 14.31 -21.71 -25.36
N PRO A 453 13.23 -21.27 -26.04
CA PRO A 453 12.74 -19.92 -25.89
C PRO A 453 12.09 -19.67 -24.53
N ALA A 454 12.09 -18.43 -24.07
CA ALA A 454 11.30 -18.02 -22.91
C ALA A 454 9.83 -18.45 -23.06
N GLY A 455 9.27 -19.05 -22.00
CA GLY A 455 7.90 -19.57 -22.01
C GLY A 455 7.76 -21.03 -22.43
N TYR A 456 8.84 -21.71 -22.82
CA TYR A 456 8.83 -23.14 -23.13
C TYR A 456 8.81 -23.99 -21.85
N VAL A 457 7.77 -24.80 -21.66
CA VAL A 457 7.57 -25.60 -20.44
C VAL A 457 7.14 -27.03 -20.76
N CYS A 458 7.79 -28.01 -20.14
CA CYS A 458 7.44 -29.41 -20.15
C CYS A 458 6.76 -29.80 -18.84
N ILE A 459 5.56 -30.36 -18.95
CA ILE A 459 4.71 -30.76 -17.82
C ILE A 459 4.47 -32.26 -17.91
N ALA A 460 4.66 -33.00 -16.83
CA ALA A 460 4.35 -34.42 -16.76
C ALA A 460 3.37 -34.73 -15.63
N ALA A 461 2.50 -35.70 -15.86
CA ALA A 461 1.64 -36.28 -14.84
C ALA A 461 1.74 -37.81 -14.88
N CYS A 462 1.76 -38.46 -13.72
CA CYS A 462 1.89 -39.90 -13.63
C CYS A 462 0.99 -40.44 -12.52
N LEU A 463 0.20 -41.47 -12.81
CA LEU A 463 -0.48 -42.27 -11.78
C LEU A 463 0.40 -43.43 -11.37
N ARG A 464 0.36 -43.81 -10.09
CA ARG A 464 1.09 -44.97 -9.61
C ARG A 464 0.66 -46.23 -10.36
N GLY A 465 1.63 -46.89 -11.00
CA GLY A 465 1.40 -48.09 -11.80
C GLY A 465 1.22 -47.83 -13.31
N ASP A 466 1.07 -46.57 -13.72
CA ASP A 466 0.87 -46.20 -15.12
C ASP A 466 2.12 -45.54 -15.73
N ALA A 467 2.14 -45.44 -17.06
CA ALA A 467 3.16 -44.67 -17.77
C ALA A 467 2.89 -43.16 -17.63
N PRO A 468 3.93 -42.32 -17.41
CA PRO A 468 3.73 -40.87 -17.35
C PRO A 468 3.22 -40.28 -18.67
N VAL A 469 2.31 -39.31 -18.57
CA VAL A 469 1.85 -38.46 -19.67
C VAL A 469 2.65 -37.16 -19.63
N VAL A 470 3.18 -36.72 -20.77
CA VAL A 470 3.99 -35.51 -20.89
C VAL A 470 3.36 -34.55 -21.90
N ARG A 471 3.39 -33.25 -21.60
CA ARG A 471 2.96 -32.16 -22.47
C ARG A 471 4.03 -31.09 -22.58
N GLU A 472 4.36 -30.74 -23.81
CA GLU A 472 5.16 -29.56 -24.13
C GLU A 472 4.23 -28.37 -24.35
N CYS A 473 4.55 -27.24 -23.73
CA CYS A 473 3.75 -26.03 -23.76
C CYS A 473 4.63 -24.83 -24.12
N GLN A 474 4.07 -23.88 -24.87
CA GLN A 474 4.68 -22.57 -25.12
C GLN A 474 3.73 -21.50 -24.60
N PHE A 475 4.13 -20.78 -23.55
CA PHE A 475 3.32 -19.73 -22.93
C PHE A 475 3.87 -18.34 -23.27
N ALA A 476 3.01 -17.45 -23.73
CA ALA A 476 3.34 -16.04 -23.91
C ALA A 476 3.06 -15.25 -22.62
N GLY A 477 3.96 -14.31 -22.30
CA GLY A 477 3.82 -13.36 -21.19
C GLY A 477 5.14 -13.09 -20.46
N ALA A 478 5.08 -12.23 -19.45
CA ALA A 478 6.15 -12.07 -18.48
C ALA A 478 6.32 -13.35 -17.62
N PRO A 479 7.45 -13.53 -16.92
CA PRO A 479 7.73 -14.78 -16.20
C PRO A 479 6.66 -15.20 -15.21
N ASP A 480 6.11 -14.28 -14.44
CA ASP A 480 4.99 -14.51 -13.53
C ASP A 480 3.75 -15.09 -14.24
N VAL A 481 3.43 -14.60 -15.44
CA VAL A 481 2.33 -15.08 -16.28
C VAL A 481 2.62 -16.48 -16.83
N VAL A 482 3.85 -16.75 -17.26
CA VAL A 482 4.29 -18.07 -17.74
C VAL A 482 4.15 -19.11 -16.64
N LEU A 483 4.66 -18.81 -15.44
CA LEU A 483 4.61 -19.72 -14.29
C LEU A 483 3.17 -20.01 -13.86
N THR A 484 2.32 -18.98 -13.81
CA THR A 484 0.89 -19.13 -13.50
C THR A 484 0.19 -20.07 -14.49
N LYS A 485 0.42 -19.89 -15.80
CA LYS A 485 -0.15 -20.76 -16.85
C LYS A 485 0.38 -22.19 -16.77
N ALA A 486 1.66 -22.38 -16.46
CA ALA A 486 2.26 -23.69 -16.29
C ALA A 486 1.64 -24.46 -15.11
N ILE A 487 1.42 -23.80 -13.97
CA ILE A 487 0.74 -24.38 -12.80
C ILE A 487 -0.68 -24.82 -13.18
N GLY A 488 -1.44 -23.93 -13.83
CA GLY A 488 -2.80 -24.24 -14.29
C GLY A 488 -2.84 -25.46 -15.23
N ALA A 489 -1.91 -25.52 -16.19
CA ALA A 489 -1.81 -26.65 -17.12
C ALA A 489 -1.45 -27.97 -16.41
N ALA A 490 -0.60 -27.94 -15.39
CA ALA A 490 -0.26 -29.13 -14.59
C ALA A 490 -1.46 -29.63 -13.76
N LEU A 491 -2.18 -28.72 -13.09
CA LEU A 491 -3.40 -29.07 -12.35
C LEU A 491 -4.45 -29.72 -13.27
N GLN A 492 -4.68 -29.12 -14.44
CA GLN A 492 -5.63 -29.64 -15.43
C GLN A 492 -5.22 -31.00 -16.00
N LEU A 493 -3.91 -31.23 -16.22
CA LEU A 493 -3.40 -32.52 -16.65
C LEU A 493 -3.64 -33.60 -15.58
N GLY A 494 -3.38 -33.28 -14.31
CA GLY A 494 -3.66 -34.17 -13.18
C GLY A 494 -5.14 -34.53 -13.06
N ILE A 495 -6.02 -33.53 -13.14
CA ILE A 495 -7.48 -33.71 -13.13
C ILE A 495 -7.91 -34.64 -14.27
N SER A 496 -7.47 -34.37 -15.49
CA SER A 496 -7.81 -35.19 -16.67
C SER A 496 -7.36 -36.65 -16.54
N LEU A 497 -6.20 -36.88 -15.92
CA LEU A 497 -5.66 -38.22 -15.68
C LEU A 497 -6.48 -38.98 -14.62
N LEU A 498 -6.94 -38.27 -13.58
CA LEU A 498 -7.85 -38.80 -12.55
C LEU A 498 -9.31 -38.94 -13.05
N ASP A 499 -9.73 -38.29 -14.12
CA ASP A 499 -11.08 -38.50 -14.67
C ASP A 499 -11.10 -39.66 -15.69
N SER A 500 -10.09 -39.75 -16.54
CA SER A 500 -9.99 -40.78 -17.60
C SER A 500 -9.94 -42.21 -17.06
N THR A 501 -9.28 -42.45 -15.93
CA THR A 501 -9.23 -43.78 -15.29
C THR A 501 -10.51 -44.15 -14.54
N ALA A 502 -11.39 -43.19 -14.21
CA ALA A 502 -12.66 -43.47 -13.53
C ALA A 502 -13.68 -44.07 -14.50
N ALA A 503 -13.60 -43.70 -15.79
CA ALA A 503 -14.40 -44.28 -16.85
C ALA A 503 -14.00 -45.73 -17.17
N ALA A 504 -12.71 -46.07 -17.10
CA ALA A 504 -12.21 -47.42 -17.38
C ALA A 504 -12.58 -48.47 -16.31
N GLY A 505 -12.72 -48.05 -15.04
CA GLY A 505 -13.10 -48.93 -13.93
C GLY A 505 -14.56 -49.38 -13.92
N VAL A 506 -15.45 -48.71 -14.67
CA VAL A 506 -16.88 -49.07 -14.74
C VAL A 506 -17.14 -50.18 -15.77
N ASP A 507 -16.27 -50.35 -16.78
CA ASP A 507 -16.46 -51.33 -17.87
C ASP A 507 -15.87 -52.72 -17.52
N ALA A 508 -14.90 -52.80 -16.61
CA ALA A 508 -14.29 -54.07 -16.18
C ALA A 508 -15.16 -54.89 -15.21
N GLY A 509 -16.30 -54.36 -14.75
CA GLY A 509 -17.23 -55.02 -13.82
C GLY A 509 -18.39 -55.79 -14.45
N ARG A 510 -18.45 -55.90 -15.79
CA ARG A 510 -19.50 -56.62 -16.53
C ARG A 510 -18.95 -57.74 -17.42
N SER A 511 -18.19 -58.66 -16.83
CA SER A 511 -17.99 -59.98 -17.42
C SER A 511 -17.46 -60.96 -16.37
N VAL A 512 -18.36 -61.58 -15.60
CA VAL A 512 -18.59 -63.03 -15.48
C VAL A 512 -20.00 -63.23 -14.92
#